data_AF-S4NX34-F1
#
_entry.id   AF-S4NX34-F1
#
_cell.length_a   1.000
_cell.length_b   1.000
_cell.length_c   1.000
_cell.angle_alpha   90.00
_cell.angle_beta   90.00
_cell.angle_gamma   90.00
#
_symmetry.space_group_name_H-M   'P 1'
#
loop_
_entity.id
_entity.type
_entity.pdbx_description
1 polymer ?
#
loop_
_entity_poly.entity_id
_entity_poly.type
_entity_poly.pdbx_seq_one_letter_code
_entity_poly.pdbx_strand_id
1 'polypeptide(L)' 'RYVHYIGKALAQMLAGLKDGGISPKSMHCIGHSLGSQILGNAGEIFYERTGSKINRITALDPAGPCF' A
#
# COMPACT_ATOMS: atom_id res chain seq x y z
N ARG A 1 -9.05 -12.78 -1.89
CA ARG A 1 -9.72 -12.17 -3.07
C ARG A 1 -9.91 -10.65 -2.93
N TYR A 2 -10.56 -10.13 -1.89
CA TYR A 2 -10.79 -8.68 -1.72
C TYR A 2 -9.52 -7.86 -1.48
N VAL A 3 -8.53 -8.43 -0.77
CA VAL A 3 -7.25 -7.78 -0.47
C VAL A 3 -6.56 -7.25 -1.73
N HIS A 4 -6.57 -8.03 -2.81
CA HIS A 4 -5.94 -7.64 -4.07
C HIS A 4 -6.66 -6.46 -4.76
N TYR A 5 -8.00 -6.48 -4.85
CA TYR A 5 -8.75 -5.41 -5.50
C TYR A 5 -8.63 -4.10 -4.71
N ILE A 6 -8.72 -4.16 -3.38
CA ILE A 6 -8.57 -2.99 -2.52
C ILE A 6 -7.13 -2.49 -2.57
N GLY A 7 -6.14 -3.39 -2.50
CA GLY A 7 -4.72 -3.05 -2.62
C GLY A 7 -4.40 -2.36 -3.94
N LYS A 8 -4.95 -2.85 -5.06
CA LYS A 8 -4.80 -2.22 -6.38
C LYS A 8 -5.40 -0.82 -6.45
N ALA A 9 -6.61 -0.62 -5.91
CA ALA A 9 -7.24 0.70 -5.89
C ALA A 9 -6.44 1.69 -5.01
N LEU A 10 -5.96 1.23 -3.85
CA LEU A 10 -5.09 2.02 -2.97
C LEU A 10 -3.77 2.40 -3.66
N ALA A 11 -3.13 1.46 -4.34
CA ALA A 11 -1.90 1.71 -5.09
C ALA A 11 -2.11 2.74 -6.21
N GLN A 12 -3.24 2.68 -6.92
CA GLN A 12 -3.59 3.67 -7.94
C GLN A 12 -3.79 5.07 -7.36
N MET A 13 -4.46 5.17 -6.20
CA MET A 13 -4.61 6.45 -5.50
C MET A 13 -3.24 7.01 -5.08
N LEU A 14 -2.38 6.20 -4.47
CA LEU A 14 -1.03 6.61 -4.04
C LEU A 14 -0.15 7.01 -5.23
N ALA A 15 -0.24 6.30 -6.35
CA ALA A 15 0.44 6.67 -7.59
C ALA A 15 -0.06 8.03 -8.10
N GLY A 16 -1.37 8.28 -8.09
CA GLY A 16 -1.93 9.59 -8.45
C GLY A 16 -1.44 10.72 -7.55
N LEU A 17 -1.27 10.48 -6.25
CA LEU A 17 -0.67 11.45 -5.33
C LEU A 17 0.80 11.74 -5.69
N LYS A 18 1.56 10.70 -6.06
CA LYS A 18 2.94 10.86 -6.53
C LYS A 18 2.98 11.70 -7.81
N ASP A 19 2.12 11.39 -8.78
CA ASP A 19 2.04 12.11 -10.05
C ASP A 19 1.61 13.57 -9.85
N GLY A 20 0.81 13.85 -8.81
CA GLY A 20 0.48 15.19 -8.33
C GLY A 20 1.60 15.91 -7.57
N GLY A 21 2.81 15.34 -7.50
CA GLY A 21 4.00 15.96 -6.90
C GLY A 21 4.28 15.57 -5.44
N ILE A 22 3.50 14.70 -4.82
CA ILE A 22 3.77 14.23 -3.45
C ILE A 22 4.90 13.20 -3.48
N SER A 23 5.99 13.48 -2.78
CA SER A 23 7.10 12.53 -2.71
C SER A 23 6.67 11.22 -2.04
N PRO A 24 7.01 10.04 -2.60
CA PRO A 24 6.81 8.77 -1.91
C PRO A 24 7.50 8.68 -0.54
N LYS A 25 8.56 9.49 -0.34
CA LYS A 25 9.29 9.61 0.93
C LYS A 25 8.48 10.28 2.05
N SER A 26 7.43 11.04 1.74
CA SER A 26 6.54 11.62 2.75
C SER A 26 5.34 10.73 3.08
N MET A 27 5.20 9.56 2.43
CA MET A 27 4.07 8.67 2.63
C MET A 27 4.36 7.65 3.74
N HIS A 28 3.55 7.66 4.79
CA HIS A 28 3.55 6.60 5.82
C HIS A 28 2.14 5.99 5.90
N CYS A 29 2.03 4.72 5.55
CA CYS A 29 0.77 3.98 5.61
C CYS A 29 0.72 3.12 6.87
N ILE A 30 -0.43 3.04 7.53
CA ILE A 30 -0.66 2.24 8.74
C ILE A 30 -1.87 1.36 8.49
N GLY A 31 -1.73 0.04 8.64
CA GLY A 31 -2.78 -0.93 8.39
C GLY A 31 -2.93 -1.88 9.56
N HIS A 32 -4.17 -2.08 10.01
CA HIS A 32 -4.53 -2.96 11.13
C HIS A 32 -5.20 -4.23 10.62
N SER A 33 -4.89 -5.40 11.22
CA SER A 33 -5.52 -6.68 10.87
C SER A 33 -5.41 -7.00 9.37
N LEU A 34 -6.53 -7.17 8.67
CA LEU A 34 -6.54 -7.37 7.21
C LEU A 34 -5.94 -6.19 6.43
N GLY A 35 -6.02 -4.98 6.98
CA GLY A 35 -5.47 -3.77 6.39
C GLY A 35 -3.95 -3.82 6.23
N SER A 36 -3.24 -4.57 7.08
CA SER A 36 -1.80 -4.79 6.93
C SER A 36 -1.48 -5.51 5.62
N GLN A 37 -2.25 -6.56 5.28
CA GLN A 37 -2.08 -7.32 4.05
C GLN A 37 -2.48 -6.52 2.81
N ILE A 38 -3.54 -5.71 2.92
CA ILE A 38 -3.97 -4.77 1.87
C ILE A 38 -2.84 -3.78 1.55
N LEU A 39 -2.20 -3.21 2.57
CA LEU A 39 -1.09 -2.28 2.37
C LEU A 39 0.15 -2.97 1.81
N GLY A 40 0.44 -4.21 2.19
CA GLY A 40 1.50 -5.01 1.58
C GLY A 40 1.29 -5.14 0.06
N ASN A 41 0.08 -5.56 -0.35
CA ASN A 41 -0.27 -5.68 -1.76
C ASN A 41 -0.27 -4.32 -2.49
N ALA A 42 -0.76 -3.26 -1.84
CA ALA A 42 -0.74 -1.92 -2.40
C ALA A 42 0.69 -1.39 -2.61
N GLY A 43 1.59 -1.65 -1.67
CA GLY A 43 2.99 -1.24 -1.75
C GLY A 43 3.73 -1.92 -2.90
N GLU A 44 3.47 -3.20 -3.15
CA GLU A 44 4.01 -3.95 -4.28
C GLU A 44 3.53 -3.37 -5.62
N ILE A 45 2.21 -3.23 -5.80
CA ILE A 45 1.62 -2.65 -7.03
C ILE A 45 2.09 -1.21 -7.25
N PHE A 46 2.23 -0.43 -6.18
CA PHE A 46 2.75 0.94 -6.26
C PHE A 46 4.20 0.96 -6.76
N TYR A 47 5.04 0.06 -6.27
CA TYR A 47 6.43 -0.05 -6.71
C TYR A 47 6.51 -0.46 -8.19
N GLU A 48 5.75 -1.47 -8.61
CA GLU A 48 5.68 -1.91 -10.01
C GLU A 48 5.27 -0.78 -10.96
N ARG A 49 4.31 0.06 -10.55
CA ARG A 49 3.81 1.17 -11.38
C ARG A 49 4.73 2.37 -11.42
N THR A 50 5.33 2.72 -10.29
CA THR A 50 5.96 4.04 -10.12
C THR A 50 7.48 3.99 -10.07
N GLY A 51 8.07 2.78 -9.97
CA GLY A 51 9.50 2.57 -9.72
C GLY A 51 9.99 3.07 -8.36
N SER A 52 9.08 3.55 -7.51
CA SER A 52 9.37 4.18 -6.22
C SER A 52 8.73 3.37 -5.10
N LYS A 53 9.36 3.37 -3.92
CA LYS A 53 8.79 2.74 -2.72
C LYS A 53 8.12 3.76 -1.83
N ILE A 54 7.03 3.36 -1.17
CA ILE A 54 6.44 4.08 -0.05
C ILE A 54 7.48 4.13 1.08
N ASN A 55 7.61 5.26 1.76
CA ASN A 55 8.64 5.42 2.80
C ASN A 55 8.51 4.39 3.93
N ARG A 56 7.28 4.20 4.43
CA ARG A 56 7.02 3.29 5.54
C ARG A 56 5.62 2.71 5.46
N ILE A 57 5.51 1.42 5.78
CA ILE A 57 4.25 0.74 6.06
C ILE A 57 4.36 0.19 7.49
N THR A 58 3.41 0.54 8.35
CA THR A 58 3.28 -0.02 9.69
C THR A 58 2.11 -0.97 9.73
N ALA A 59 2.41 -2.22 10.04
CA ALA A 59 1.45 -3.28 10.27
C ALA A 59 1.11 -3.34 11.77
N LEU A 60 -0.17 -3.15 12.12
CA LEU A 60 -0.67 -3.28 13.48
C LEU A 60 -1.48 -4.58 13.58
N ASP A 61 -0.89 -5.59 14.23
CA ASP A 61 -1.49 -6.92 14.42
C ASP A 61 -2.04 -7.55 13.11
N PRO A 62 -1.18 -7.91 12.15
CA PRO A 62 -1.60 -8.47 10.86
C PRO A 62 -2.50 -9.70 11.01
N ALA A 63 -3.50 -9.81 10.14
CA ALA A 63 -4.34 -11.01 10.08
C ALA A 63 -3.48 -12.27 9.80
N GLY A 64 -3.63 -13.30 10.66
CA GLY A 64 -2.82 -14.51 10.66
C GLY A 64 -3.26 -15.63 9.68
N PRO A 65 -4.45 -16.24 9.83
CA PRO A 65 -4.83 -17.37 8.96
C PRO A 65 -5.23 -16.90 7.56
N CYS A 66 -4.80 -17.65 6.53
CA CYS A 66 -5.11 -17.45 5.10
C CYS A 66 -4.39 -16.29 4.38
N PHE A 67 -3.23 -15.85 4.90
CA PHE A 67 -2.35 -14.86 4.28
C PHE A 67 -0.88 -15.24 4.38
#